data_AF-A0A812C9V0-F1
#
_entry.id   AF-A0A812C9V0-F1
#
_cell.length_a   1.000
_cell.length_b   1.000
_cell.length_c   1.000
_cell.angle_alpha   90.00
_cell.angle_beta   90.00
_cell.angle_gamma   90.00
#
_symmetry.space_group_name_H-M   'P 1'
#
loop_
_entity.id
_entity.type
_entity.pdbx_description
1 polymer ?
#
loop_
_entity_poly.entity_id
_entity_poly.type
_entity_poly.pdbx_seq_one_letter_code
_entity_poly.pdbx_strand_id
1 'polypeptide(L)'
;MPIALDPSRIDEGEGIETTLVRNVAKYHQSCRLLFNNTKLERVKQRRAVPSTSRATDEPRSKRRKSADIPKVECFFCEEEDVISNLQEGMTERLNEHLNQCARTLNDGKLLAKLSGGDVVALEVKYHLRCLQKLYNAERAYLNSLEKAESSDPGKDLYPLAFSELIIYIMDSNVTNTEAAPVVFRLADLASLYKLRLEQLGVDSPNLHSTRLKEWLLARIPELEAHKKGRDVLLAFKADI
;
A
#
# COMPACT_ATOMS: atom_id res chain seq x y z
N MET A 1 -15.28 -42.82 -16.41
CA MET A 1 -15.96 -43.13 -15.13
C MET A 1 -14.92 -43.24 -14.01
N PRO A 2 -15.22 -42.76 -12.79
CA PRO A 2 -14.27 -42.69 -11.69
C PRO A 2 -14.07 -44.08 -11.07
N ILE A 3 -12.85 -44.35 -10.57
CA ILE A 3 -12.45 -45.40 -9.62
C ILE A 3 -13.36 -46.65 -9.60
N ALA A 4 -12.89 -47.77 -10.17
CA ALA A 4 -13.54 -49.07 -9.97
C ALA A 4 -13.39 -49.48 -8.49
N LEU A 5 -14.33 -49.02 -7.68
CA LEU A 5 -14.49 -49.35 -6.27
C LEU A 5 -15.62 -50.37 -6.20
N ASP A 6 -15.37 -51.53 -5.63
CA ASP A 6 -16.43 -52.51 -5.37
C ASP A 6 -17.35 -51.95 -4.27
N PRO A 7 -18.60 -51.55 -4.60
CA PRO A 7 -19.49 -50.86 -3.66
C PRO A 7 -19.83 -51.74 -2.45
N SER A 8 -19.77 -53.07 -2.62
CA SER A 8 -20.04 -54.05 -1.56
C SER A 8 -19.05 -53.97 -0.40
N ARG A 9 -17.87 -53.34 -0.58
CA ARG A 9 -16.90 -53.15 0.51
C ARG A 9 -17.23 -51.99 1.45
N ILE A 10 -18.19 -51.15 1.08
CA ILE A 10 -18.66 -50.02 1.89
C ILE A 10 -19.87 -50.46 2.74
N ASP A 11 -20.52 -51.56 2.35
CA ASP A 11 -21.67 -52.11 3.07
C ASP A 11 -21.22 -52.92 4.28
N GLU A 12 -21.70 -52.55 5.46
CA GLU A 12 -21.46 -53.30 6.71
C GLU A 12 -22.54 -54.36 6.98
N GLY A 13 -23.44 -54.62 6.02
CA GLY A 13 -24.44 -55.69 6.06
C GLY A 13 -25.90 -55.22 6.14
N GLU A 14 -26.14 -53.91 6.18
CA GLU A 14 -27.48 -53.30 6.27
C GLU A 14 -27.83 -52.42 5.06
N GLY A 15 -26.96 -52.37 4.05
CA GLY A 15 -27.05 -51.49 2.90
C GLY A 15 -26.01 -50.38 2.91
N ILE A 16 -25.54 -50.00 1.72
CA ILE A 16 -24.56 -48.92 1.54
C ILE A 16 -25.12 -47.58 2.01
N GLU A 17 -26.38 -47.29 1.69
CA GLU A 17 -27.02 -46.01 2.03
C GLU A 17 -27.14 -45.83 3.54
N THR A 18 -27.64 -46.85 4.25
CA THR A 18 -27.77 -46.85 5.71
C THR A 18 -26.41 -46.72 6.40
N THR A 19 -25.39 -47.40 5.87
CA THR A 19 -24.01 -47.31 6.37
C THR A 19 -23.39 -45.91 6.18
N LEU A 20 -23.65 -45.25 5.05
CA LEU A 20 -23.15 -43.90 4.78
C LEU A 20 -23.85 -42.84 5.63
N VAL A 21 -25.17 -42.97 5.85
CA VAL A 21 -25.94 -42.05 6.70
C VAL A 21 -25.53 -42.19 8.16
N ARG A 22 -25.40 -43.43 8.66
CA ARG A 22 -24.95 -43.73 10.03
C ARG A 22 -23.58 -43.14 10.33
N ASN A 23 -22.66 -43.20 9.37
CA ASN A 23 -21.31 -42.66 9.51
C ASN A 23 -21.18 -41.18 9.09
N VAL A 24 -22.30 -40.51 8.80
CA VAL A 24 -22.34 -39.09 8.40
C VAL A 24 -21.35 -38.79 7.28
N ALA A 25 -21.30 -39.68 6.28
CA ALA A 25 -20.32 -39.59 5.21
C ALA A 25 -20.56 -38.32 4.38
N LYS A 26 -19.50 -37.52 4.20
CA LYS A 26 -19.52 -36.30 3.39
C LYS A 26 -18.46 -36.36 2.30
N TYR A 27 -18.80 -35.84 1.13
CA TYR A 27 -17.84 -35.67 0.06
C TYR A 27 -16.96 -34.45 0.34
N HIS A 28 -15.65 -34.65 0.34
CA HIS A 28 -14.67 -33.57 0.41
C HIS A 28 -13.76 -33.60 -0.82
N GLN A 29 -13.57 -32.44 -1.45
CA GLN A 29 -12.69 -32.29 -2.61
C GLN A 29 -11.23 -32.64 -2.25
N SER A 30 -10.78 -32.30 -1.05
CA SER A 30 -9.45 -32.65 -0.53
C SER A 30 -9.27 -34.17 -0.39
N CYS A 31 -10.28 -34.90 0.09
CA CYS A 31 -10.25 -36.36 0.17
C CYS A 31 -10.17 -37.00 -1.22
N ARG A 32 -10.88 -36.47 -2.23
CA ARG A 32 -10.77 -36.94 -3.62
C ARG A 32 -9.36 -36.77 -4.19
N LEU A 33 -8.67 -35.67 -3.85
CA LEU A 33 -7.30 -35.41 -4.30
C LEU A 33 -6.28 -36.42 -3.72
N LEU A 34 -6.57 -37.03 -2.56
CA LEU A 34 -5.75 -38.11 -1.99
C LEU A 34 -5.84 -39.41 -2.80
N PHE A 35 -7.00 -39.69 -3.40
CA PHE A 35 -7.28 -40.91 -4.17
C PHE A 35 -7.37 -40.66 -5.68
N ASN A 36 -6.66 -39.65 -6.19
CA ASN A 36 -6.56 -39.41 -7.62
C ASN A 36 -5.93 -40.63 -8.33
N ASN A 37 -6.50 -41.02 -9.48
CA ASN A 37 -6.13 -42.21 -10.26
C ASN A 37 -4.62 -42.33 -10.49
N THR A 38 -3.93 -41.21 -10.69
CA THR A 38 -2.47 -41.19 -10.91
C THR A 38 -1.66 -41.69 -9.71
N LYS A 39 -2.15 -41.48 -8.47
CA LYS A 39 -1.54 -42.03 -7.26
C LYS A 39 -1.85 -43.52 -7.11
N LEU A 40 -3.07 -43.94 -7.45
CA LEU A 40 -3.49 -45.35 -7.38
C LEU A 40 -2.76 -46.22 -8.41
N GLU A 41 -2.57 -45.74 -9.64
CA GLU A 41 -1.78 -46.45 -10.66
C GLU A 41 -0.34 -46.64 -10.25
N ARG A 42 0.29 -45.63 -9.64
CA ARG A 42 1.65 -45.75 -9.07
C ARG A 42 1.74 -46.80 -7.96
N VAL A 43 0.70 -46.94 -7.13
CA VAL A 43 0.65 -47.97 -6.08
C VAL A 43 0.41 -49.37 -6.66
N LYS A 44 -0.46 -49.49 -7.68
CA LYS A 44 -0.67 -50.77 -8.40
C LYS A 44 0.62 -51.23 -9.09
N GLN A 45 1.35 -50.32 -9.74
CA GLN A 45 2.66 -50.63 -10.35
C GLN A 45 3.70 -51.09 -9.32
N ARG A 46 3.66 -50.58 -8.08
CA ARG A 46 4.54 -51.04 -7.00
C ARG A 46 4.18 -52.43 -6.47
N ARG A 47 2.90 -52.82 -6.50
CA ARG A 47 2.43 -54.14 -6.03
C ARG A 47 2.51 -55.24 -7.09
N ALA A 48 2.54 -54.87 -8.38
CA ALA A 48 2.64 -55.83 -9.49
C ALA A 48 4.05 -56.42 -9.67
N VAL A 49 5.05 -55.94 -8.93
CA VAL A 49 6.40 -56.51 -8.93
C VAL A 49 6.47 -57.60 -7.85
N PRO A 50 6.63 -58.89 -8.21
CA PRO A 50 6.75 -59.95 -7.21
C PRO A 50 8.09 -59.83 -6.50
N SER A 51 8.07 -59.87 -5.16
CA SER A 51 9.26 -59.93 -4.33
C SER A 51 9.93 -61.31 -4.45
N THR A 52 10.91 -61.42 -5.36
CA THR A 52 11.84 -62.56 -5.42
C THR A 52 13.20 -62.14 -4.85
N SER A 53 13.49 -62.68 -3.66
CA SER A 53 14.79 -62.97 -3.01
C SER A 53 15.94 -61.95 -3.03
N ARG A 54 16.30 -61.52 -1.80
CA ARG A 54 17.64 -61.19 -1.26
C ARG A 54 18.82 -61.20 -2.25
N ALA A 55 19.34 -60.00 -2.54
CA ALA A 55 20.77 -59.77 -2.68
C ALA A 55 21.10 -58.48 -1.92
N THR A 56 22.10 -58.56 -1.06
CA THR A 56 22.76 -57.44 -0.41
C THR A 56 23.40 -56.56 -1.47
N ASP A 57 22.76 -55.44 -1.77
CA ASP A 57 23.43 -54.25 -2.27
C ASP A 57 22.57 -53.07 -1.82
N GLU A 58 23.18 -52.16 -1.06
CA GLU A 58 22.58 -50.86 -0.79
C GLU A 58 22.08 -50.27 -2.12
N PRO A 59 20.84 -49.77 -2.21
CA PRO A 59 20.48 -48.96 -3.35
C PRO A 59 21.23 -47.65 -3.17
N ARG A 60 22.46 -47.61 -3.69
CA ARG A 60 23.20 -46.41 -4.00
C ARG A 60 22.20 -45.55 -4.73
N SER A 61 21.65 -44.57 -4.01
CA SER A 61 20.69 -43.62 -4.52
C SER A 61 21.31 -43.10 -5.79
N LYS A 62 20.82 -43.57 -6.94
CA LYS A 62 21.03 -42.89 -8.20
C LYS A 62 20.31 -41.58 -7.98
N ARG A 63 21.02 -40.61 -7.38
CA ARG A 63 20.73 -39.19 -7.47
C ARG A 63 20.39 -39.03 -8.93
N ARG A 64 19.09 -38.90 -9.24
CA ARG A 64 18.70 -38.24 -10.47
C ARG A 64 19.50 -36.96 -10.38
N LYS A 65 20.47 -36.78 -11.27
CA LYS A 65 21.03 -35.45 -11.51
C LYS A 65 19.78 -34.61 -11.71
N SER A 66 19.48 -33.73 -10.75
CA SER A 66 18.48 -32.70 -10.96
C SER A 66 18.92 -32.07 -12.26
N ALA A 67 18.13 -32.23 -13.33
CA ALA A 67 18.32 -31.41 -14.50
C ALA A 67 18.42 -29.98 -13.98
N ASP A 68 19.51 -29.28 -14.31
CA ASP A 68 19.68 -27.89 -13.91
C ASP A 68 18.40 -27.15 -14.32
N ILE A 69 17.55 -26.85 -13.33
CA ILE A 69 16.29 -26.18 -13.63
C ILE A 69 16.71 -24.76 -13.98
N PRO A 70 16.34 -24.25 -15.18
CA PRO A 70 16.79 -22.93 -15.57
C PRO A 70 16.27 -21.92 -14.56
N LYS A 71 17.18 -21.07 -14.08
CA LYS A 71 16.83 -19.93 -13.24
C LYS A 71 16.55 -18.75 -14.17
N VAL A 72 15.53 -17.99 -13.83
CA VAL A 72 15.17 -16.76 -14.54
C VAL A 72 14.95 -15.66 -13.52
N GLU A 73 15.32 -14.45 -13.91
CA GLU A 73 15.17 -13.25 -13.11
C GLU A 73 13.70 -12.82 -13.03
N CYS A 74 13.28 -12.39 -11.84
CA CYS A 74 11.99 -11.76 -11.64
C CYS A 74 12.02 -10.29 -12.06
N PHE A 75 11.09 -9.91 -12.93
CA PHE A 75 10.96 -8.56 -13.47
C PHE A 75 10.86 -7.44 -12.44
N PHE A 76 10.27 -7.70 -11.27
CA PHE A 76 10.06 -6.68 -10.23
C PHE A 76 11.22 -6.57 -9.23
N CYS A 77 11.75 -7.69 -8.75
CA CYS A 77 12.77 -7.70 -7.70
C CYS A 77 14.19 -7.98 -8.19
N GLU A 78 14.35 -8.32 -9.48
CA GLU A 78 15.66 -8.60 -10.10
C GLU A 78 16.38 -9.80 -9.48
N GLU A 79 15.65 -10.64 -8.73
CA GLU A 79 16.19 -11.87 -8.12
C GLU A 79 15.95 -13.07 -9.04
N GLU A 80 16.98 -13.90 -9.21
CA GLU A 80 16.88 -15.18 -9.90
C GLU A 80 16.12 -16.21 -9.06
N ASP A 81 15.15 -16.87 -9.68
CA ASP A 81 14.44 -18.00 -9.07
C ASP A 81 14.17 -19.08 -10.11
N VAL A 82 13.79 -20.26 -9.64
CA VAL A 82 13.43 -21.40 -10.47
C VAL A 82 12.18 -21.05 -11.28
N ILE A 83 12.16 -21.30 -12.59
CA ILE A 83 11.01 -20.98 -13.48
C ILE A 83 9.66 -21.42 -12.90
N SER A 84 9.60 -22.55 -12.18
CA SER A 84 8.36 -23.03 -11.55
C SER A 84 7.76 -22.10 -10.48
N ASN A 85 8.55 -21.19 -9.92
CA ASN A 85 8.14 -20.22 -8.89
C ASN A 85 7.74 -18.86 -9.48
N LEU A 86 8.03 -18.62 -10.76
CA LEU A 86 7.62 -17.42 -11.48
C LEU A 86 6.32 -17.67 -12.27
N GLN A 87 5.55 -16.60 -12.46
CA GLN A 87 4.43 -16.53 -13.38
C GLN A 87 4.88 -15.79 -14.64
N GLU A 88 4.29 -16.16 -15.77
CA GLU A 88 4.55 -15.53 -17.06
C GLU A 88 3.45 -14.53 -17.39
N GLY A 89 3.85 -13.35 -17.83
CA GLY A 89 2.94 -12.28 -18.19
C GLY A 89 2.35 -12.50 -19.58
N MET A 90 1.27 -13.26 -19.66
CA MET A 90 0.68 -13.67 -20.95
C MET A 90 -0.54 -12.83 -21.39
N THR A 91 -0.82 -11.69 -20.75
CA THR A 91 -2.07 -10.95 -21.01
C THR A 91 -1.86 -9.45 -21.14
N GLU A 92 -2.57 -8.87 -22.11
CA GLU A 92 -2.65 -7.41 -22.31
C GLU A 92 -3.23 -6.70 -21.08
N ARG A 93 -4.22 -7.30 -20.40
CA ARG A 93 -4.79 -6.76 -19.15
C ARG A 93 -3.74 -6.57 -18.05
N LEU A 94 -2.78 -7.50 -17.95
CA LEU A 94 -1.67 -7.36 -17.00
C LEU A 94 -0.78 -6.19 -17.40
N ASN A 95 -0.50 -6.03 -18.70
CA ASN A 95 0.29 -4.91 -19.21
C ASN A 95 -0.37 -3.55 -18.93
N GLU A 96 -1.67 -3.41 -19.19
CA GLU A 96 -2.42 -2.19 -18.90
C GLU A 96 -2.36 -1.84 -17.41
N HIS A 97 -2.62 -2.83 -16.55
CA HIS A 97 -2.65 -2.61 -15.11
C HIS A 97 -1.25 -2.30 -14.55
N LEU A 98 -0.19 -2.95 -15.06
CA LEU A 98 1.19 -2.60 -14.66
C LEU A 98 1.57 -1.18 -15.08
N ASN A 99 1.20 -0.76 -16.28
CA ASN A 99 1.39 0.62 -16.74
C ASN A 99 0.61 1.61 -15.86
N GLN A 100 -0.61 1.26 -15.47
CA GLN A 100 -1.39 2.06 -14.54
C GLN A 100 -0.70 2.17 -13.18
N CYS A 101 -0.33 1.06 -12.55
CA CYS A 101 0.40 1.06 -11.28
C CYS A 101 1.68 1.90 -11.36
N ALA A 102 2.45 1.75 -12.43
CA ALA A 102 3.71 2.46 -12.64
C ALA A 102 3.50 3.99 -12.73
N ARG A 103 2.42 4.42 -13.40
CA ARG A 103 2.04 5.84 -13.48
C ARG A 103 1.49 6.36 -12.15
N THR A 104 0.58 5.63 -11.52
CA THR A 104 -0.03 5.99 -10.24
C THR A 104 1.03 6.18 -9.15
N LEU A 105 1.99 5.24 -9.07
CA LEU A 105 3.07 5.27 -8.08
C LEU A 105 4.27 6.12 -8.51
N ASN A 106 4.27 6.63 -9.74
CA ASN A 106 5.43 7.29 -10.37
C ASN A 106 6.73 6.48 -10.24
N ASP A 107 6.63 5.15 -10.42
CA ASP A 107 7.78 4.25 -10.33
C ASP A 107 8.61 4.32 -11.61
N GLY A 108 9.62 5.18 -11.61
CA GLY A 108 10.50 5.40 -12.75
C GLY A 108 11.23 4.14 -13.23
N LYS A 109 11.53 3.18 -12.34
CA LYS A 109 12.19 1.93 -12.74
C LYS A 109 11.22 1.04 -13.50
N LEU A 110 10.00 0.89 -12.99
CA LEU A 110 8.97 0.09 -13.63
C LEU A 110 8.56 0.70 -14.98
N LEU A 111 8.41 2.03 -15.05
CA LEU A 111 8.15 2.76 -16.30
C LEU A 111 9.25 2.54 -17.35
N ALA A 112 10.52 2.57 -16.95
CA ALA A 112 11.65 2.34 -17.85
C ALA A 112 11.68 0.89 -18.37
N LYS A 113 11.29 -0.10 -17.57
CA LYS A 113 11.20 -1.50 -18.04
C LYS A 113 10.04 -1.69 -19.02
N LEU A 114 8.89 -1.07 -18.76
CA LEU A 114 7.69 -1.17 -19.61
C LEU A 114 7.80 -0.36 -20.91
N SER A 115 8.74 0.59 -21.03
CA SER A 115 8.96 1.33 -22.28
C SER A 115 9.64 0.48 -23.36
N GLY A 116 10.28 -0.63 -22.97
CA GLY A 116 10.95 -1.56 -23.89
C GLY A 116 10.02 -2.45 -24.70
N GLY A 117 8.74 -2.54 -24.32
CA GLY A 117 7.74 -3.39 -24.96
C GLY A 117 6.62 -3.76 -23.99
N ASP A 118 5.53 -4.33 -24.51
CA ASP A 118 4.49 -4.87 -23.64
C ASP A 118 4.97 -6.11 -22.88
N VAL A 119 4.27 -6.44 -21.80
CA VAL A 119 4.59 -7.58 -20.91
C VAL A 119 4.74 -8.92 -21.67
N VAL A 120 4.00 -9.09 -22.78
CA VAL A 120 4.02 -10.32 -23.58
C VAL A 120 5.26 -10.35 -24.48
N ALA A 121 5.54 -9.25 -25.17
CA ALA A 121 6.70 -9.07 -26.04
C ALA A 121 8.02 -9.15 -25.26
N LEU A 122 8.03 -8.71 -24.01
CA LEU A 122 9.16 -8.80 -23.10
C LEU A 122 9.26 -10.17 -22.39
N GLU A 123 8.35 -11.11 -22.66
CA GLU A 123 8.28 -12.44 -22.02
C GLU A 123 8.44 -12.38 -20.50
N VAL A 124 7.78 -11.40 -19.88
CA VAL A 124 8.01 -11.01 -18.49
C VAL A 124 7.70 -12.17 -17.56
N LYS A 125 8.68 -12.52 -16.70
CA LYS A 125 8.51 -13.48 -15.61
C LYS A 125 8.58 -12.79 -14.27
N TYR A 126 7.68 -13.13 -13.36
CA TYR A 126 7.59 -12.46 -12.07
C TYR A 126 7.08 -13.36 -10.94
N HIS A 127 7.44 -13.04 -9.69
CA HIS A 127 6.82 -13.68 -8.54
C HIS A 127 5.42 -13.13 -8.27
N LEU A 128 4.46 -14.00 -7.97
CA LEU A 128 3.11 -13.59 -7.59
C LEU A 128 3.12 -12.63 -6.38
N ARG A 129 4.03 -12.82 -5.44
CA ARG A 129 4.21 -11.94 -4.27
C ARG A 129 4.68 -10.55 -4.66
N CYS A 130 5.54 -10.43 -5.66
CA CYS A 130 6.02 -9.13 -6.12
C CYS A 130 4.92 -8.35 -6.82
N LEU A 131 4.09 -9.02 -7.62
CA LEU A 131 2.89 -8.40 -8.22
C LEU A 131 1.91 -7.92 -7.13
N GLN A 132 1.64 -8.77 -6.14
CA GLN A 132 0.77 -8.39 -5.00
C GLN A 132 1.31 -7.20 -4.23
N LYS A 133 2.63 -7.12 -4.01
CA LYS A 133 3.27 -5.96 -3.36
C LYS A 133 3.03 -4.68 -4.15
N LEU A 134 3.18 -4.72 -5.48
CA LEU A 134 2.92 -3.56 -6.33
C LEU A 134 1.46 -3.10 -6.21
N TYR A 135 0.49 -4.03 -6.31
CA TYR A 135 -0.93 -3.67 -6.20
C TYR A 135 -1.31 -3.16 -4.81
N ASN A 136 -0.70 -3.72 -3.76
CA ASN A 136 -0.93 -3.23 -2.40
C ASN A 136 -0.32 -1.84 -2.20
N ALA A 137 0.83 -1.55 -2.82
CA ALA A 137 1.43 -0.22 -2.80
C ALA A 137 0.53 0.81 -3.50
N GLU A 138 0.00 0.47 -4.69
CA GLU A 138 -0.92 1.35 -5.41
C GLU A 138 -2.19 1.64 -4.60
N ARG A 139 -2.82 0.61 -4.02
CA ARG A 139 -3.99 0.79 -3.15
C ARG A 139 -3.68 1.65 -1.93
N ALA A 140 -2.54 1.44 -1.30
CA ALA A 140 -2.13 2.24 -0.15
C ALA A 140 -1.94 3.72 -0.53
N TYR A 141 -1.37 3.97 -1.71
CA TYR A 141 -1.20 5.31 -2.26
C TYR A 141 -2.55 5.99 -2.56
N LEU A 142 -3.45 5.31 -3.28
CA LEU A 142 -4.79 5.85 -3.59
C LEU A 142 -5.57 6.17 -2.31
N ASN A 143 -5.56 5.28 -1.32
CA ASN A 143 -6.17 5.52 -0.03
C ASN A 143 -5.54 6.71 0.72
N SER A 144 -4.25 6.98 0.51
CA SER A 144 -3.58 8.14 1.10
C SER A 144 -3.98 9.44 0.42
N LEU A 145 -4.20 9.42 -0.90
CA LEU A 145 -4.71 10.56 -1.66
C LEU A 145 -6.14 10.88 -1.26
N GLU A 146 -7.03 9.89 -1.19
CA GLU A 146 -8.42 10.08 -0.74
C GLU A 146 -8.48 10.64 0.70
N LYS A 147 -7.56 10.22 1.57
CA LYS A 147 -7.42 10.78 2.91
C LYS A 147 -6.92 12.23 2.91
N ALA A 148 -6.03 12.58 1.99
CA ALA A 148 -5.55 13.95 1.81
C ALA A 148 -6.64 14.87 1.21
N GLU A 149 -7.45 14.34 0.30
CA GLU A 149 -8.59 15.06 -0.30
C GLU A 149 -9.77 15.21 0.67
N SER A 150 -9.94 14.25 1.59
CA SER A 150 -10.93 14.33 2.67
C SER A 150 -10.44 15.05 3.93
N SER A 151 -9.14 15.40 4.02
CA SER A 151 -8.72 16.39 5.02
C SER A 151 -9.28 17.76 4.64
N ASP A 152 -9.91 18.41 5.62
CA ASP A 152 -10.47 19.76 5.52
C ASP A 152 -9.47 20.70 4.79
N PRO A 153 -9.78 21.16 3.55
CA PRO A 153 -8.91 22.04 2.78
C PRO A 153 -8.64 23.36 3.53
N GLY A 154 -9.47 23.70 4.52
CA GLY A 154 -9.23 24.81 5.44
C GLY A 154 -7.91 24.68 6.21
N LYS A 155 -7.45 23.47 6.56
CA LYS A 155 -6.30 23.28 7.45
C LYS A 155 -4.97 23.80 6.89
N ASP A 156 -4.78 23.75 5.58
CA ASP A 156 -3.56 24.27 4.94
C ASP A 156 -3.63 25.79 4.69
N LEU A 157 -4.84 26.36 4.69
CA LEU A 157 -5.05 27.80 4.51
C LEU A 157 -4.74 28.61 5.78
N TYR A 158 -4.93 28.02 6.98
CA TYR A 158 -4.60 28.68 8.24
C TYR A 158 -3.11 29.04 8.38
N PRO A 159 -2.15 28.12 8.14
CA PRO A 159 -0.73 28.42 8.11
C PRO A 159 -0.36 29.44 7.02
N LEU A 160 -0.96 29.33 5.83
CA LEU A 160 -0.69 30.25 4.72
C LEU A 160 -1.07 31.70 5.10
N ALA A 161 -2.32 31.92 5.51
CA ALA A 161 -2.78 33.25 5.93
C ALA A 161 -1.98 33.79 7.13
N PHE A 162 -1.49 32.92 8.02
CA PHE A 162 -0.71 33.34 9.18
C PHE A 162 0.70 33.79 8.79
N SER A 163 1.32 33.08 7.83
CA SER A 163 2.61 33.46 7.28
C SER A 163 2.56 34.83 6.60
N GLU A 164 1.51 35.11 5.84
CA GLU A 164 1.32 36.43 5.20
C GLU A 164 1.09 37.54 6.23
N LEU A 165 0.36 37.27 7.31
CA LEU A 165 0.19 38.24 8.39
C LEU A 165 1.54 38.58 9.05
N ILE A 166 2.41 37.59 9.26
CA ILE A 166 3.76 37.82 9.80
C ILE A 166 4.57 38.68 8.83
N ILE A 167 4.55 38.36 7.53
CA ILE A 167 5.26 39.13 6.50
C ILE A 167 4.79 40.59 6.54
N TYR A 168 3.47 40.83 6.58
CA TYR A 168 2.91 42.17 6.69
C TYR A 168 3.44 42.95 7.90
N ILE A 169 3.50 42.32 9.09
CA ILE A 169 4.01 42.95 10.31
C ILE A 169 5.51 43.27 10.18
N MET A 170 6.29 42.35 9.62
CA MET A 170 7.74 42.53 9.46
C MET A 170 8.08 43.59 8.41
N ASP A 171 7.40 43.57 7.25
CA ASP A 171 7.61 44.55 6.17
C ASP A 171 7.19 45.96 6.61
N SER A 172 6.10 46.04 7.39
CA SER A 172 5.65 47.31 7.97
C SER A 172 6.67 47.91 8.94
N ASN A 173 7.49 47.10 9.61
CA ASN A 173 8.58 47.58 10.46
C ASN A 173 9.78 48.09 9.63
N VAL A 174 10.21 47.29 8.64
CA VAL A 174 11.37 47.63 7.79
C VAL A 174 11.14 48.89 6.96
N THR A 175 9.92 49.09 6.48
CA THR A 175 9.58 50.26 5.63
C THR A 175 9.45 51.56 6.41
N ASN A 176 9.33 51.51 7.74
CA ASN A 176 9.05 52.68 8.57
C ASN A 176 10.23 53.13 9.44
N THR A 177 11.45 52.63 9.19
CA THR A 177 12.66 52.96 9.96
C THR A 177 13.03 54.46 10.02
N GLU A 178 12.40 55.33 9.21
CA GLU A 178 12.60 56.79 9.24
C GLU A 178 11.40 57.58 9.79
N ALA A 179 10.29 56.91 10.11
CA ALA A 179 9.07 57.52 10.63
C ALA A 179 8.64 56.88 11.96
N ALA A 180 7.57 57.40 12.56
CA ALA A 180 7.15 57.04 13.91
C ALA A 180 7.00 55.52 14.11
N PRO A 181 7.29 55.01 15.33
CA PRO A 181 7.25 53.58 15.63
C PRO A 181 5.91 52.93 15.28
N VAL A 182 5.96 51.75 14.66
CA VAL A 182 4.76 51.09 14.12
C VAL A 182 4.06 50.30 15.21
N VAL A 183 2.85 50.74 15.54
CA VAL A 183 2.01 50.10 16.56
C VAL A 183 0.79 49.44 15.91
N PHE A 184 0.64 48.14 16.13
CA PHE A 184 -0.49 47.36 15.62
C PHE A 184 -1.53 47.13 16.71
N ARG A 185 -2.82 47.28 16.39
CA ARG A 185 -3.89 46.81 17.28
C ARG A 185 -4.16 45.33 17.02
N LEU A 186 -4.25 44.53 18.07
CA LEU A 186 -4.55 43.10 17.94
C LEU A 186 -5.89 42.84 17.25
N ALA A 187 -6.88 43.72 17.46
CA ALA A 187 -8.18 43.64 16.79
C ALA A 187 -8.07 43.81 15.27
N ASP A 188 -7.17 44.69 14.82
CA ASP A 188 -6.94 44.94 13.39
C ASP A 188 -6.22 43.75 12.76
N LEU A 189 -5.18 43.22 13.41
CA LEU A 189 -4.48 42.00 12.96
C LEU A 189 -5.41 40.79 12.91
N ALA A 190 -6.30 40.65 13.90
CA ALA A 190 -7.32 39.60 13.92
C ALA A 190 -8.30 39.74 12.74
N SER A 191 -8.70 40.97 12.42
CA SER A 191 -9.57 41.25 11.29
C SER A 191 -8.87 40.99 9.95
N LEU A 192 -7.60 41.39 9.81
CA LEU A 192 -6.79 41.11 8.61
C LEU A 192 -6.61 39.61 8.38
N TYR A 193 -6.28 38.86 9.44
CA TYR A 193 -6.14 37.42 9.34
C TYR A 193 -7.46 36.73 8.98
N LYS A 194 -8.57 37.14 9.61
CA LYS A 194 -9.91 36.65 9.27
C LYS A 194 -10.28 36.94 7.81
N LEU A 195 -10.08 38.18 7.36
CA LEU A 195 -10.34 38.58 5.99
C LEU A 195 -9.53 37.74 5.01
N ARG A 196 -8.26 37.46 5.33
CA ARG A 196 -7.41 36.65 4.48
C ARG A 196 -7.87 35.19 4.40
N LEU A 197 -8.31 34.61 5.51
CA LEU A 197 -8.90 33.26 5.52
C LEU A 197 -10.17 33.18 4.65
N GLU A 198 -11.04 34.19 4.75
CA GLU A 198 -12.25 34.29 3.90
C GLU A 198 -11.88 34.40 2.42
N GLN A 199 -10.86 35.20 2.06
CA GLN A 199 -10.35 35.30 0.68
C GLN A 199 -9.77 33.99 0.14
N LEU A 200 -9.22 33.15 1.02
CA LEU A 200 -8.70 31.83 0.67
C LEU A 200 -9.79 30.75 0.59
N GLY A 201 -11.05 31.08 0.90
CA GLY A 201 -12.19 30.17 0.82
C GLY A 201 -12.55 29.47 2.14
N VAL A 202 -12.07 29.96 3.29
CA VAL A 202 -12.48 29.45 4.60
C VAL A 202 -13.77 30.16 5.04
N ASP A 203 -14.90 29.45 4.98
CA ASP A 203 -16.18 29.96 5.44
C ASP A 203 -16.21 30.03 6.99
N SER A 204 -16.47 31.21 7.54
CA SER A 204 -16.61 31.46 9.00
C SER A 204 -15.40 31.02 9.85
N PRO A 205 -14.22 31.64 9.69
CA PRO A 205 -13.02 31.25 10.43
C PRO A 205 -13.21 31.45 11.95
N ASN A 206 -13.02 30.37 12.70
CA ASN A 206 -13.09 30.39 14.16
C ASN A 206 -11.79 30.95 14.74
N LEU A 207 -11.74 32.27 14.95
CA LEU A 207 -10.56 32.96 15.43
C LEU A 207 -10.69 33.35 16.91
N HIS A 208 -9.66 33.03 17.70
CA HIS A 208 -9.50 33.54 19.05
C HIS A 208 -8.32 34.51 19.13
N SER A 209 -8.59 35.81 19.32
CA SER A 209 -7.56 36.87 19.30
C SER A 209 -6.44 36.63 20.31
N THR A 210 -6.74 36.04 21.47
CA THR A 210 -5.74 35.66 22.48
C THR A 210 -4.73 34.64 21.94
N ARG A 211 -5.18 33.63 21.21
CA ARG A 211 -4.30 32.61 20.62
C ARG A 211 -3.48 33.20 19.47
N LEU A 212 -4.10 34.04 18.65
CA LEU A 212 -3.38 34.76 17.58
C LEU A 212 -2.23 35.60 18.16
N LYS A 213 -2.49 36.33 19.25
CA LYS A 213 -1.45 37.09 19.96
C LYS A 213 -0.31 36.18 20.43
N GLU A 214 -0.61 35.07 21.10
CA GLU A 214 0.40 34.11 21.57
C GLU A 214 1.24 33.55 20.42
N TRP A 215 0.62 33.23 19.28
CA TRP A 215 1.34 32.74 18.10
C TRP A 215 2.23 33.81 17.47
N LEU A 216 1.76 35.06 17.38
CA LEU A 216 2.56 36.16 16.87
C LEU A 216 3.79 36.41 17.73
N LEU A 217 3.64 36.48 19.05
CA LEU A 217 4.74 36.68 19.99
C LEU A 217 5.72 35.48 20.01
N ALA A 218 5.23 34.26 19.80
CA ALA A 218 6.09 33.09 19.69
C ALA A 218 6.92 33.07 18.39
N ARG A 219 6.37 33.62 17.29
CA ARG A 219 7.02 33.60 15.98
C ARG A 219 7.87 34.84 15.68
N ILE A 220 7.56 35.97 16.31
CA ILE A 220 8.30 37.24 16.19
C ILE A 220 8.82 37.63 17.58
N PRO A 221 10.04 37.19 17.98
CA PRO A 221 10.58 37.41 19.32
C PRO A 221 10.83 38.88 19.69
N GLU A 222 10.94 39.74 18.68
CA GLU A 222 11.14 41.18 18.81
C GLU A 222 9.83 41.94 19.04
N LEU A 223 8.67 41.28 18.90
CA LEU A 223 7.36 41.87 19.12
C LEU A 223 6.95 41.75 20.58
N GLU A 224 6.40 42.82 21.16
CA GLU A 224 5.82 42.84 22.50
C GLU A 224 4.36 43.29 22.47
N ALA A 225 3.59 42.86 23.48
CA ALA A 225 2.17 43.20 23.61
C ALA A 225 1.90 44.04 24.86
N HIS A 226 1.29 45.21 24.67
CA HIS A 226 0.95 46.15 25.73
C HIS A 226 -0.56 46.33 25.81
N LYS A 227 -1.11 46.25 27.02
CA LYS A 227 -2.54 46.49 27.27
C LYS A 227 -2.78 47.98 27.47
N LYS A 228 -3.63 48.59 26.64
CA LYS A 228 -4.04 49.99 26.77
C LYS A 228 -5.57 50.06 26.85
N GLY A 229 -6.08 50.08 28.09
CA GLY A 229 -7.52 50.03 28.35
C GLY A 229 -8.15 48.71 27.90
N ARG A 230 -9.08 48.78 26.93
CA ARG A 230 -9.74 47.61 26.33
C ARG A 230 -8.93 47.00 25.18
N ASP A 231 -7.95 47.73 24.65
CA ASP A 231 -7.18 47.30 23.50
C ASP A 231 -5.86 46.64 23.90
N VAL A 232 -5.39 45.73 23.04
CA VAL A 232 -4.05 45.15 23.09
C VAL A 232 -3.29 45.67 21.88
N LEU A 233 -2.19 46.37 22.15
CA LEU A 233 -1.28 46.92 21.15
C LEU A 233 -0.07 46.02 21.04
N LEU A 234 0.45 45.84 19.83
CA LEU A 234 1.70 45.15 19.55
C LEU A 234 2.68 46.13 18.91
N ALA A 235 3.90 46.16 19.42
CA ALA A 235 4.98 47.01 18.91
C ALA A 235 6.32 46.26 19.04
N PHE A 236 7.31 46.66 18.25
CA PHE A 236 8.64 46.08 18.34
C PHE A 236 9.38 46.61 19.57
N LYS A 237 10.22 45.79 20.20
CA LYS A 237 11.01 46.18 21.39
C LYS A 237 11.92 47.38 21.15
N ALA A 238 12.37 47.57 19.91
CA ALA A 238 13.22 48.70 19.54
C ALA A 238 12.47 50.05 19.50
N ASP A 239 11.14 50.00 19.45
CA ASP A 239 10.24 51.11 19.19
C ASP A 239 9.54 51.66 20.47
N ILE A 240 9.80 51.03 21.63
CA ILE A 240 9.20 51.34 22.94
C ILE A 240 10.25 51.98 23.84
#